data_AF-A0AAD0PVS2-F1
#
_entry.id   AF-A0AAD0PVS2-F1
#
_cell.length_a   1.000
_cell.length_b   1.000
_cell.length_c   1.000
_cell.angle_alpha   90.00
_cell.angle_beta   90.00
_cell.angle_gamma   90.00
#
_symmetry.space_group_name_H-M   'P 1'
#
loop_
_entity.id
_entity.type
_entity.pdbx_description
1 polymer ?
#
loop_
_entity_poly.entity_id
_entity_poly.type
_entity_poly.pdbx_seq_one_letter_code
_entity_poly.pdbx_strand_id
1 'polypeptide(L)'
;MDIKSITHLFHAREKGAFEPDLFPEASEQAEDFLIDMAHSDTHGSEALRCLLGTRKSPGQSEQYFTKLLTFMVATTFANPTDNTHILIELYRGFMLTHRWNILDCLKGFAEHGIGSKLNLIKSLEGDDLRFALSLFSYPITGTIHECIAHDDLKAFESVITIAPNASEWMQKYGYLSEFPLDPESRIHKHLIETDQDLKNLFLSRITHLRQDVGQEAESRLAHERFEKTHGESIHATWGAYYSPVRADLGARLYLADGFAESLRKDAFRCTKEFFGPTLGLRVAGVDGLNHIIAITQAFIESGLSPGFILTYGMGGAAEGSPLYSIGQVLDKLGQLKDANLDFYTPVCQAYFKDFDKKTLSEHCRNDDACLALYRMTRDKTFLSKAGSRVRDEALASDLGL
;
A
#
# COMPACT_ATOMS: atom_id res chain seq x y z
N MET A 1 14.11 44.82 8.84
CA MET A 1 13.12 43.74 8.72
C MET A 1 12.46 43.50 10.06
N ASP A 2 11.13 43.44 10.13
CA ASP A 2 10.40 43.24 11.39
C ASP A 2 10.06 41.75 11.55
N ILE A 3 10.64 41.10 12.57
CA ILE A 3 10.39 39.69 12.92
C ILE A 3 9.61 39.55 14.24
N LYS A 4 8.87 40.59 14.64
CA LYS A 4 8.17 40.62 15.94
C LYS A 4 7.14 39.52 16.08
N SER A 5 6.32 39.26 15.06
CA SER A 5 5.20 38.32 15.16
C SER A 5 5.70 36.89 15.23
N ILE A 6 6.69 36.52 14.40
CA ILE A 6 7.35 35.21 14.50
C ILE A 6 8.12 35.03 15.81
N THR A 7 8.80 36.06 16.32
CA THR A 7 9.51 35.99 17.61
C THR A 7 8.53 35.89 18.78
N HIS A 8 7.41 36.61 18.72
CA HIS A 8 6.34 36.55 19.70
C HIS A 8 5.72 35.14 19.75
N LEU A 9 5.36 34.58 18.59
CA LEU A 9 4.77 33.25 18.49
C LEU A 9 5.76 32.16 18.95
N PHE A 10 7.05 32.30 18.63
CA PHE A 10 8.11 31.43 19.15
C PHE A 10 8.18 31.46 20.68
N HIS A 11 8.16 32.64 21.29
CA HIS A 11 8.15 32.78 22.75
C HIS A 11 6.87 32.24 23.39
N ALA A 12 5.74 32.41 22.73
CA ALA A 12 4.45 31.86 23.16
C ALA A 12 4.50 30.32 23.19
N ARG A 13 5.07 29.68 22.16
CA ARG A 13 5.33 28.23 22.12
C ARG A 13 6.24 27.78 23.25
N GLU A 14 7.41 28.40 23.44
CA GLU A 14 8.37 27.99 24.50
C GLU A 14 7.77 28.12 25.91
N LYS A 15 6.69 28.88 26.09
CA LYS A 15 5.95 29.04 27.34
C LYS A 15 4.68 28.16 27.44
N GLY A 16 4.36 27.36 26.42
CA GLY A 16 3.14 26.56 26.38
C GLY A 16 1.85 27.37 26.21
N ALA A 17 1.94 28.59 25.67
CA ALA A 17 0.82 29.50 25.44
C ALA A 17 0.69 29.84 23.95
N PHE A 18 0.81 28.82 23.09
CA PHE A 18 0.80 29.00 21.64
C PHE A 18 -0.55 29.56 21.15
N GLU A 19 -0.51 30.53 20.25
CA GLU A 19 -1.68 31.27 19.72
C GLU A 19 -1.84 30.97 18.22
N PRO A 20 -2.68 29.98 17.83
CA PRO A 20 -2.82 29.54 16.44
C PRO A 20 -3.22 30.65 15.46
N ASP A 21 -4.01 31.62 15.93
CA ASP A 21 -4.53 32.72 15.11
C ASP A 21 -3.43 33.66 14.58
N LEU A 22 -2.27 33.70 15.26
CA LEU A 22 -1.12 34.51 14.85
C LEU A 22 -0.21 33.79 13.84
N PHE A 23 -0.49 32.51 13.55
CA PHE A 23 0.37 31.69 12.70
C PHE A 23 0.51 32.21 11.26
N PRO A 24 -0.56 32.68 10.56
CA PRO A 24 -0.42 33.15 9.19
C PRO A 24 0.56 34.33 9.05
N GLU A 25 0.45 35.34 9.93
CA GLU A 25 1.34 36.50 9.94
C GLU A 25 2.78 36.12 10.31
N ALA A 26 2.94 35.21 11.29
CA ALA A 26 4.26 34.71 11.67
C ALA A 26 4.93 33.92 10.53
N SER A 27 4.16 33.16 9.76
CA SER A 27 4.64 32.40 8.60
C SER A 27 5.16 33.31 7.49
N GLU A 28 4.42 34.39 7.17
CA GLU A 28 4.83 35.37 6.16
C GLU A 28 6.14 36.05 6.57
N GLN A 29 6.23 36.53 7.82
CA GLN A 29 7.47 37.14 8.34
C GLN A 29 8.66 36.16 8.36
N ALA A 30 8.41 34.89 8.65
CA ALA A 30 9.45 33.87 8.62
C ALA A 30 9.97 33.65 7.20
N GLU A 31 9.07 33.52 6.22
CA GLU A 31 9.43 33.35 4.82
C GLU A 31 10.22 34.54 4.29
N ASP A 32 9.67 35.76 4.44
CA ASP A 32 10.35 36.98 4.01
C ASP A 32 11.76 37.02 4.59
N PHE A 33 11.90 36.76 5.89
CA PHE A 33 13.20 36.82 6.57
C PHE A 33 14.18 35.81 6.01
N LEU A 34 13.73 34.58 5.79
CA LEU A 34 14.59 33.53 5.27
C LEU A 34 15.01 33.80 3.82
N ILE A 35 14.13 34.38 2.99
CA ILE A 35 14.40 34.75 1.60
C ILE A 35 15.32 35.96 1.52
N ASP A 36 15.12 37.00 2.33
CA ASP A 36 15.98 38.19 2.34
C ASP A 36 17.44 37.84 2.67
N MET A 37 17.66 36.75 3.40
CA MET A 37 19.00 36.23 3.73
C MET A 37 19.64 35.40 2.58
N ALA A 38 18.99 35.29 1.41
CA ALA A 38 19.47 34.53 0.25
C ALA A 38 20.73 35.11 -0.42
N HIS A 39 21.21 36.30 -0.03
CA HIS A 39 22.32 36.99 -0.69
C HIS A 39 23.75 36.56 -0.26
N SER A 40 23.96 35.37 0.32
CA SER A 40 25.30 34.92 0.77
C SER A 40 25.58 33.44 0.54
N ASP A 41 26.82 33.03 0.25
CA ASP A 41 27.18 31.62 -0.03
C ASP A 41 27.04 30.64 1.17
N THR A 42 26.66 31.13 2.36
CA THR A 42 26.48 30.30 3.58
C THR A 42 25.19 30.65 4.34
N HIS A 43 24.03 30.49 3.68
CA HIS A 43 22.71 30.98 4.13
C HIS A 43 22.33 30.65 5.59
N GLY A 44 22.48 29.40 6.05
CA GLY A 44 22.14 29.03 7.43
C GLY A 44 23.04 29.72 8.48
N SER A 45 24.35 29.74 8.22
CA SER A 45 25.32 30.42 9.09
C SER A 45 25.18 31.95 9.03
N GLU A 46 24.82 32.50 7.87
CA GLU A 46 24.59 33.93 7.68
C GLU A 46 23.30 34.40 8.36
N ALA A 47 22.20 33.65 8.22
CA ALA A 47 20.96 33.93 8.94
C ALA A 47 21.20 33.89 10.46
N LEU A 48 21.93 32.88 10.95
CA LEU A 48 22.36 32.82 12.35
C LEU A 48 23.25 34.01 12.74
N ARG A 49 24.21 34.40 11.89
CA ARG A 49 25.10 35.55 12.13
C ARG A 49 24.33 36.86 12.20
N CYS A 50 23.35 37.07 11.34
CA CYS A 50 22.47 38.23 11.34
C CYS A 50 21.64 38.29 12.64
N LEU A 51 21.03 37.17 13.03
CA LEU A 51 20.32 37.04 14.31
C LEU A 51 21.25 37.31 15.50
N LEU A 52 22.45 36.72 15.51
CA LEU A 52 23.48 36.90 16.55
C LEU A 52 24.01 38.33 16.62
N GLY A 53 24.16 39.02 15.49
CA GLY A 53 24.63 40.40 15.39
C GLY A 53 23.78 41.41 16.17
N THR A 54 22.57 41.00 16.60
CA THR A 54 21.68 41.80 17.44
C THR A 54 21.97 41.75 18.93
N ARG A 55 22.84 40.85 19.46
CA ARG A 55 23.13 40.74 20.92
C ARG A 55 24.56 40.33 21.29
N LYS A 56 25.01 40.78 22.47
CA LYS A 56 26.41 40.77 22.96
C LYS A 56 26.86 39.55 23.80
N SER A 57 26.00 38.55 24.07
CA SER A 57 26.33 37.45 25.00
C SER A 57 26.64 36.13 24.27
N PRO A 58 27.90 35.63 24.27
CA PRO A 58 28.27 34.41 23.56
C PRO A 58 27.68 33.13 24.20
N GLY A 59 27.29 32.14 23.40
CA GLY A 59 26.88 30.80 23.84
C GLY A 59 25.37 30.57 24.04
N GLN A 60 24.73 31.28 24.99
CA GLN A 60 23.27 31.17 25.22
C GLN A 60 22.45 31.78 24.07
N SER A 61 23.01 32.79 23.39
CA SER A 61 22.36 33.44 22.26
C SER A 61 22.34 32.53 21.03
N GLU A 62 23.38 31.72 20.79
CA GLU A 62 23.46 30.86 19.61
C GLU A 62 22.42 29.76 19.63
N GLN A 63 22.31 29.01 20.74
CA GLN A 63 21.27 27.99 20.89
C GLN A 63 19.86 28.57 20.76
N TYR A 64 19.62 29.76 21.32
CA TYR A 64 18.36 30.47 21.19
C TYR A 64 18.04 30.79 19.71
N PHE A 65 19.01 31.34 18.97
CA PHE A 65 18.81 31.70 17.57
C PHE A 65 18.73 30.48 16.64
N THR A 66 19.41 29.39 16.96
CA THR A 66 19.21 28.10 16.26
C THR A 66 17.79 27.58 16.45
N LYS A 67 17.24 27.67 17.66
CA LYS A 67 15.83 27.30 17.91
C LYS A 67 14.86 28.21 17.16
N LEU A 68 15.09 29.53 17.17
CA LEU A 68 14.26 30.48 16.43
C LEU A 68 14.32 30.23 14.92
N LEU A 69 15.51 29.98 14.36
CA LEU A 69 15.68 29.66 12.95
C LEU A 69 15.02 28.33 12.59
N THR A 70 15.13 27.31 13.46
CA THR A 70 14.39 26.05 13.32
C THR A 70 12.89 26.30 13.29
N PHE A 71 12.38 27.14 14.20
CA PHE A 71 10.96 27.48 14.28
C PHE A 71 10.49 28.23 13.04
N MET A 72 11.25 29.20 12.54
CA MET A 72 10.99 29.91 11.28
C MET A 72 10.88 28.94 10.11
N VAL A 73 11.88 28.06 9.94
CA VAL A 73 11.86 27.04 8.89
C VAL A 73 10.65 26.11 9.05
N ALA A 74 10.38 25.58 10.24
CA ALA A 74 9.21 24.74 10.45
C ALA A 74 7.89 25.46 10.13
N THR A 75 7.80 26.76 10.43
CA THR A 75 6.62 27.58 10.17
C THR A 75 6.35 27.68 8.66
N THR A 76 7.38 27.92 7.85
CA THR A 76 7.23 28.02 6.38
C THR A 76 6.84 26.68 5.75
N PHE A 77 7.31 25.55 6.26
CA PHE A 77 6.86 24.23 5.79
C PHE A 77 5.44 23.87 6.23
N ALA A 78 4.98 24.43 7.35
CA ALA A 78 3.59 24.28 7.79
C ALA A 78 2.62 25.15 6.98
N ASN A 79 3.07 26.25 6.38
CA ASN A 79 2.27 27.04 5.46
C ASN A 79 3.08 27.31 4.16
N PRO A 80 3.20 26.27 3.32
CA PRO A 80 4.07 26.31 2.16
C PRO A 80 3.52 27.26 1.09
N THR A 81 4.43 27.97 0.43
CA THR A 81 4.17 28.89 -0.68
C THR A 81 4.95 28.46 -1.93
N ASP A 82 4.84 29.22 -3.01
CA ASP A 82 5.65 29.03 -4.21
C ASP A 82 7.17 29.20 -3.91
N ASN A 83 7.56 29.89 -2.84
CA ASN A 83 8.96 30.07 -2.45
C ASN A 83 9.55 28.90 -1.65
N THR A 84 8.75 27.88 -1.31
CA THR A 84 9.20 26.76 -0.47
C THR A 84 10.41 26.03 -1.08
N HIS A 85 10.47 25.91 -2.41
CA HIS A 85 11.62 25.31 -3.11
C HIS A 85 12.91 26.11 -2.90
N ILE A 86 12.83 27.44 -2.95
CA ILE A 86 13.95 28.34 -2.67
C ILE A 86 14.45 28.12 -1.25
N LEU A 87 13.54 28.04 -0.27
CA LEU A 87 13.91 27.78 1.12
C LEU A 87 14.60 26.41 1.30
N ILE A 88 14.15 25.37 0.59
CA ILE A 88 14.82 24.07 0.56
C ILE A 88 16.24 24.21 0.02
N GLU A 89 16.43 24.87 -1.11
CA GLU A 89 17.74 25.08 -1.73
C GLU A 89 18.70 25.79 -0.77
N LEU A 90 18.28 26.93 -0.23
CA LEU A 90 19.11 27.79 0.62
C LEU A 90 19.46 27.13 1.96
N TYR A 91 18.50 26.43 2.58
CA TYR A 91 18.64 25.92 3.95
C TYR A 91 18.81 24.40 4.04
N ARG A 92 19.00 23.69 2.92
CA ARG A 92 19.12 22.21 2.86
C ARG A 92 20.06 21.64 3.93
N GLY A 93 21.27 22.17 4.03
CA GLY A 93 22.28 21.72 5.01
C GLY A 93 21.88 21.96 6.46
N PHE A 94 21.25 23.11 6.74
CA PHE A 94 20.70 23.43 8.06
C PHE A 94 19.55 22.49 8.43
N MET A 95 18.62 22.27 7.50
CA MET A 95 17.48 21.36 7.69
C MET A 95 17.94 19.93 7.98
N LEU A 96 18.95 19.43 7.28
CA LEU A 96 19.53 18.11 7.54
C LEU A 96 20.13 18.01 8.95
N THR A 97 20.84 19.06 9.38
CA THR A 97 21.48 19.12 10.70
C THR A 97 20.46 19.21 11.83
N HIS A 98 19.35 19.93 11.62
CA HIS A 98 18.34 20.22 12.64
C HIS A 98 17.00 19.50 12.40
N ARG A 99 16.99 18.46 11.57
CA ARG A 99 15.79 17.70 11.18
C ARG A 99 14.86 17.40 12.34
N TRP A 100 15.39 16.83 13.43
CA TRP A 100 14.58 16.42 14.58
C TRP A 100 13.88 17.59 15.29
N ASN A 101 14.52 18.77 15.33
CA ASN A 101 13.92 19.95 15.94
C ASN A 101 12.83 20.55 15.04
N ILE A 102 13.00 20.47 13.72
CA ILE A 102 11.97 20.87 12.75
C ILE A 102 10.74 19.96 12.88
N LEU A 103 10.96 18.64 12.99
CA LEU A 103 9.89 17.66 13.20
C LEU A 103 9.11 17.92 14.49
N ASP A 104 9.80 18.24 15.59
CA ASP A 104 9.17 18.57 16.86
C ASP A 104 8.31 19.84 16.78
N CYS A 105 8.75 20.85 16.03
CA CYS A 105 7.95 22.06 15.79
C CYS A 105 6.69 21.75 14.99
N LEU A 106 6.81 21.01 13.88
CA LEU A 106 5.69 20.62 13.02
C LEU A 106 4.68 19.75 13.78
N LYS A 107 5.14 18.84 14.63
CA LYS A 107 4.25 18.05 15.50
C LYS A 107 3.43 18.95 16.40
N GLY A 108 4.06 19.95 17.04
CA GLY A 108 3.35 20.94 17.86
C GLY A 108 2.34 21.75 17.05
N PHE A 109 2.64 22.11 15.80
CA PHE A 109 1.68 22.78 14.91
C PHE A 109 0.47 21.90 14.58
N ALA A 110 0.70 20.62 14.30
CA ALA A 110 -0.38 19.67 14.00
C ALA A 110 -1.34 19.48 15.18
N GLU A 111 -0.87 19.54 16.43
CA GLU A 111 -1.72 19.51 17.64
C GLU A 111 -2.71 20.68 17.70
N HIS A 112 -2.41 21.78 17.00
CA HIS A 112 -3.27 22.95 16.85
C HIS A 112 -4.01 22.98 15.51
N GLY A 113 -3.97 21.90 14.71
CA GLY A 113 -4.60 21.84 13.39
C GLY A 113 -3.90 22.69 12.33
N ILE A 114 -2.63 23.02 12.54
CA ILE A 114 -1.86 23.88 11.63
C ILE A 114 -1.05 23.04 10.64
N GLY A 115 -1.18 23.45 9.38
CA GLY A 115 -0.43 23.00 8.22
C GLY A 115 -1.02 21.79 7.52
N SER A 116 -0.94 21.75 6.18
CA SER A 116 -1.46 20.65 5.36
C SER A 116 -0.33 19.96 4.59
N LYS A 117 -0.22 18.63 4.75
CA LYS A 117 0.77 17.82 4.04
C LYS A 117 0.51 17.84 2.54
N LEU A 118 -0.75 17.80 2.14
CA LEU A 118 -1.13 17.87 0.74
C LEU A 118 -0.74 19.22 0.13
N ASN A 119 -0.91 20.34 0.86
CA ASN A 119 -0.45 21.64 0.38
C ASN A 119 1.07 21.68 0.18
N LEU A 120 1.84 21.11 1.09
CA LEU A 120 3.29 20.98 0.95
C LEU A 120 3.70 20.13 -0.26
N ILE A 121 2.97 19.05 -0.53
CA ILE A 121 3.22 18.20 -1.69
C ILE A 121 2.90 18.97 -2.98
N LYS A 122 1.79 19.72 -3.00
CA LYS A 122 1.35 20.52 -4.15
C LYS A 122 2.28 21.69 -4.48
N SER A 123 3.09 22.15 -3.53
CA SER A 123 4.02 23.27 -3.70
C SER A 123 5.43 22.84 -4.11
N LEU A 124 5.71 21.53 -4.21
CA LEU A 124 7.05 20.99 -4.46
C LEU A 124 7.04 19.96 -5.59
N GLU A 125 8.16 19.84 -6.29
CA GLU A 125 8.36 18.87 -7.38
C GLU A 125 9.73 18.20 -7.27
N GLY A 126 9.89 17.06 -7.97
CA GLY A 126 11.18 16.40 -8.16
C GLY A 126 12.00 16.17 -6.88
N ASP A 127 13.25 16.62 -6.89
CA ASP A 127 14.19 16.39 -5.79
C ASP A 127 13.85 17.16 -4.52
N ASP A 128 13.13 18.28 -4.62
CA ASP A 128 12.69 19.05 -3.46
C ASP A 128 11.53 18.35 -2.75
N LEU A 129 10.59 17.79 -3.51
CA LEU A 129 9.55 16.95 -2.93
C LEU A 129 10.14 15.70 -2.26
N ARG A 130 11.08 15.01 -2.94
CA ARG A 130 11.79 13.86 -2.34
C ARG A 130 12.51 14.24 -1.05
N PHE A 131 13.18 15.39 -1.06
CA PHE A 131 13.87 15.91 0.12
C PHE A 131 12.90 16.21 1.26
N ALA A 132 11.80 16.91 0.99
CA ALA A 132 10.78 17.22 1.98
C ALA A 132 10.18 15.94 2.59
N LEU A 133 9.73 14.98 1.77
CA LEU A 133 9.20 13.71 2.28
C LEU A 133 10.23 12.95 3.14
N SER A 134 11.50 12.94 2.72
CA SER A 134 12.59 12.35 3.49
C SER A 134 12.83 13.06 4.82
N LEU A 135 12.86 14.40 4.81
CA LEU A 135 13.00 15.23 6.01
C LEU A 135 11.89 14.92 7.01
N PHE A 136 10.65 14.79 6.52
CA PHE A 136 9.45 14.50 7.31
C PHE A 136 9.23 13.02 7.66
N SER A 137 10.10 12.14 7.16
CA SER A 137 9.97 10.68 7.35
C SER A 137 8.67 10.12 6.78
N TYR A 138 8.14 10.75 5.73
CA TYR A 138 6.95 10.29 5.04
C TYR A 138 7.32 9.28 3.96
N PRO A 139 6.85 8.02 4.05
CA PRO A 139 7.01 7.09 2.93
C PRO A 139 6.21 7.59 1.73
N ILE A 140 6.76 7.40 0.52
CA ILE A 140 6.10 7.77 -0.74
C ILE A 140 4.75 7.06 -0.86
N THR A 141 4.72 5.74 -0.62
CA THR A 141 3.48 4.93 -0.63
C THR A 141 2.42 5.49 0.30
N GLY A 142 2.79 5.81 1.54
CA GLY A 142 1.86 6.40 2.51
C GLY A 142 1.30 7.75 2.05
N THR A 143 2.13 8.53 1.38
CA THR A 143 1.75 9.82 0.81
C THR A 143 0.80 9.65 -0.37
N ILE A 144 1.03 8.66 -1.23
CA ILE A 144 0.09 8.30 -2.31
C ILE A 144 -1.27 7.90 -1.72
N HIS A 145 -1.28 7.06 -0.68
CA HIS A 145 -2.52 6.63 -0.03
C HIS A 145 -3.30 7.83 0.53
N GLU A 146 -2.61 8.79 1.14
CA GLU A 146 -3.23 10.01 1.64
C GLU A 146 -3.82 10.87 0.51
N CYS A 147 -3.12 11.03 -0.62
CA CYS A 147 -3.67 11.70 -1.79
C CYS A 147 -4.94 11.00 -2.31
N ILE A 148 -4.96 9.66 -2.35
CA ILE A 148 -6.14 8.87 -2.76
C ILE A 148 -7.27 9.02 -1.73
N ALA A 149 -6.96 9.00 -0.44
CA ALA A 149 -7.93 9.11 0.64
C ALA A 149 -8.70 10.44 0.60
N HIS A 150 -7.99 11.54 0.31
CA HIS A 150 -8.55 12.88 0.14
C HIS A 150 -9.03 13.18 -1.29
N ASP A 151 -8.81 12.25 -2.23
CA ASP A 151 -9.03 12.45 -3.67
C ASP A 151 -8.36 13.72 -4.22
N ASP A 152 -7.17 14.10 -3.71
CA ASP A 152 -6.41 15.27 -4.17
C ASP A 152 -5.52 14.90 -5.36
N LEU A 153 -6.06 15.11 -6.57
CA LEU A 153 -5.38 14.79 -7.83
C LEU A 153 -4.06 15.54 -8.00
N LYS A 154 -3.99 16.82 -7.61
CA LYS A 154 -2.77 17.62 -7.81
C LYS A 154 -1.64 17.09 -6.94
N ALA A 155 -1.94 16.79 -5.66
CA ALA A 155 -0.97 16.18 -4.76
C ALA A 155 -0.55 14.77 -5.24
N PHE A 156 -1.50 13.99 -5.77
CA PHE A 156 -1.24 12.68 -6.35
C PHE A 156 -0.27 12.77 -7.54
N GLU A 157 -0.51 13.68 -8.50
CA GLU A 157 0.36 13.90 -9.67
C GLU A 157 1.77 14.33 -9.24
N SER A 158 1.90 15.21 -8.25
CA SER A 158 3.21 15.60 -7.72
C SER A 158 3.96 14.40 -7.14
N VAL A 159 3.32 13.60 -6.27
CA VAL A 159 4.02 12.49 -5.60
C VAL A 159 4.30 11.31 -6.52
N ILE A 160 3.45 11.02 -7.50
CA ILE A 160 3.63 9.88 -8.40
C ILE A 160 4.86 10.07 -9.31
N THR A 161 5.21 11.33 -9.65
CA THR A 161 6.43 11.62 -10.45
C THR A 161 7.73 11.20 -9.75
N ILE A 162 7.71 11.13 -8.42
CA ILE A 162 8.86 10.72 -7.62
C ILE A 162 8.75 9.27 -7.14
N ALA A 163 7.64 8.58 -7.37
CA ALA A 163 7.50 7.18 -6.98
C ALA A 163 8.41 6.29 -7.84
N PRO A 164 9.18 5.36 -7.23
CA PRO A 164 9.93 4.39 -8.00
C PRO A 164 8.94 3.55 -8.82
N ASN A 165 9.28 3.30 -10.09
CA ASN A 165 8.47 2.48 -10.99
C ASN A 165 7.02 2.97 -11.18
N ALA A 166 6.75 4.27 -11.04
CA ALA A 166 5.42 4.87 -11.18
C ALA A 166 4.68 4.52 -12.49
N SER A 167 5.42 4.29 -13.58
CA SER A 167 4.87 3.91 -14.89
C SER A 167 4.54 2.42 -15.01
N GLU A 168 5.01 1.58 -14.09
CA GLU A 168 4.63 0.17 -14.05
C GLU A 168 3.16 0.07 -13.67
N TRP A 169 2.37 -0.63 -14.48
CA TRP A 169 0.93 -0.75 -14.29
C TRP A 169 0.55 -1.23 -12.88
N MET A 170 1.35 -2.15 -12.30
CA MET A 170 1.14 -2.63 -10.92
C MET A 170 1.28 -1.52 -9.89
N GLN A 171 2.19 -0.56 -10.09
CA GLN A 171 2.33 0.60 -9.20
C GLN A 171 1.21 1.61 -9.48
N LYS A 172 0.92 1.88 -10.76
CA LYS A 172 -0.12 2.84 -11.18
C LYS A 172 -1.49 2.49 -10.62
N TYR A 173 -1.92 1.24 -10.74
CA TYR A 173 -3.25 0.80 -10.28
C TYR A 173 -3.23 0.11 -8.91
N GLY A 174 -2.06 -0.36 -8.45
CA GLY A 174 -1.88 -1.02 -7.16
C GLY A 174 -2.40 -0.14 -6.02
N TYR A 175 -1.91 1.09 -5.91
CA TYR A 175 -2.35 1.99 -4.84
C TYR A 175 -3.87 2.25 -4.85
N LEU A 176 -4.48 2.40 -6.04
CA LEU A 176 -5.92 2.60 -6.14
C LEU A 176 -6.73 1.33 -5.81
N SER A 177 -6.14 0.15 -6.05
CA SER A 177 -6.78 -1.14 -5.82
C SER A 177 -6.92 -1.52 -4.35
N GLU A 178 -6.22 -0.82 -3.44
CA GLU A 178 -6.34 -0.96 -1.97
C GLU A 178 -7.53 -0.19 -1.38
N PHE A 179 -8.18 0.66 -2.19
CA PHE A 179 -9.33 1.47 -1.80
C PHE A 179 -10.63 0.91 -2.42
N PRO A 180 -11.80 1.24 -1.85
CA PRO A 180 -13.08 1.05 -2.51
C PRO A 180 -13.10 1.71 -3.90
N LEU A 181 -13.74 1.03 -4.87
CA LEU A 181 -13.94 1.62 -6.20
C LEU A 181 -14.84 2.85 -6.09
N ASP A 182 -14.32 3.96 -6.58
CA ASP A 182 -15.06 5.21 -6.70
C ASP A 182 -14.81 5.81 -8.09
N PRO A 183 -15.65 5.45 -9.08
CA PRO A 183 -15.58 5.99 -10.44
C PRO A 183 -15.79 7.50 -10.50
N GLU A 184 -16.35 8.12 -9.46
CA GLU A 184 -16.59 9.56 -9.42
C GLU A 184 -15.39 10.36 -8.94
N SER A 185 -14.47 9.72 -8.22
CA SER A 185 -13.24 10.34 -7.71
C SER A 185 -12.36 10.87 -8.86
N ARG A 186 -11.73 12.03 -8.63
CA ARG A 186 -10.86 12.71 -9.59
C ARG A 186 -9.67 11.84 -9.97
N ILE A 187 -9.06 11.18 -8.98
CA ILE A 187 -7.92 10.28 -9.22
C ILE A 187 -8.34 9.06 -10.04
N HIS A 188 -9.52 8.48 -9.78
CA HIS A 188 -10.00 7.36 -10.60
C HIS A 188 -10.23 7.79 -12.05
N LYS A 189 -10.94 8.91 -12.28
CA LYS A 189 -11.18 9.44 -13.62
C LYS A 189 -9.89 9.78 -14.37
N HIS A 190 -8.87 10.25 -13.65
CA HIS A 190 -7.56 10.55 -14.23
C HIS A 190 -6.76 9.30 -14.59
N LEU A 191 -6.85 8.23 -13.80
CA LEU A 191 -6.08 7.00 -14.05
C LEU A 191 -6.77 6.01 -15.00
N ILE A 192 -8.10 6.04 -15.05
CA ILE A 192 -8.96 5.08 -15.75
C ILE A 192 -9.68 5.79 -16.91
N GLU A 193 -9.02 5.82 -18.06
CA GLU A 193 -9.55 6.48 -19.27
C GLU A 193 -10.14 5.50 -20.27
N THR A 194 -9.69 4.24 -20.22
CA THR A 194 -10.05 3.19 -21.18
C THR A 194 -10.58 1.93 -20.50
N ASP A 195 -11.26 1.08 -21.26
CA ASP A 195 -11.66 -0.26 -20.82
C ASP A 195 -10.45 -1.11 -20.39
N GLN A 196 -9.28 -0.88 -21.01
CA GLN A 196 -8.06 -1.60 -20.67
C GLN A 196 -7.51 -1.18 -19.30
N ASP A 197 -7.61 0.11 -18.95
CA ASP A 197 -7.25 0.61 -17.62
C ASP A 197 -8.14 -0.02 -16.55
N LEU A 198 -9.45 -0.09 -16.81
CA LEU A 198 -10.40 -0.71 -15.89
C LEU A 198 -10.09 -2.19 -15.67
N LYS A 199 -9.73 -2.92 -16.73
CA LYS A 199 -9.26 -4.33 -16.62
C LYS A 199 -7.99 -4.44 -15.80
N ASN A 200 -7.01 -3.55 -16.01
CA ASN A 200 -5.74 -3.57 -15.26
C ASN A 200 -5.94 -3.21 -13.78
N LEU A 201 -6.86 -2.29 -13.46
CA LEU A 201 -7.26 -2.00 -12.08
C LEU A 201 -7.90 -3.22 -11.44
N PHE A 202 -8.84 -3.89 -12.13
CA PHE A 202 -9.45 -5.10 -11.62
C PHE A 202 -8.43 -6.21 -11.40
N LEU A 203 -7.48 -6.41 -12.33
CA LEU A 203 -6.38 -7.36 -12.19
C LEU A 203 -5.52 -7.05 -10.95
N SER A 204 -5.20 -5.78 -10.70
CA SER A 204 -4.46 -5.37 -9.50
C SER A 204 -5.23 -5.70 -8.21
N ARG A 205 -6.56 -5.54 -8.21
CA ARG A 205 -7.41 -5.98 -7.09
C ARG A 205 -7.39 -7.50 -6.91
N ILE A 206 -7.28 -8.28 -7.99
CA ILE A 206 -7.10 -9.74 -7.91
C ILE A 206 -5.73 -10.10 -7.31
N THR A 207 -4.67 -9.36 -7.66
CA THR A 207 -3.35 -9.51 -7.02
C THR A 207 -3.41 -9.26 -5.52
N HIS A 208 -4.10 -8.21 -5.06
CA HIS A 208 -4.30 -7.98 -3.62
C HIS A 208 -5.14 -9.08 -2.96
N LEU A 209 -6.22 -9.52 -3.61
CA LEU A 209 -7.02 -10.64 -3.12
C LEU A 209 -6.18 -11.93 -2.94
N ARG A 210 -5.20 -12.16 -3.82
CA ARG A 210 -4.24 -13.28 -3.69
C ARG A 210 -3.33 -13.11 -2.48
N GLN A 211 -2.87 -11.89 -2.18
CA GLN A 211 -2.03 -11.61 -1.02
C GLN A 211 -2.82 -11.74 0.30
N ASP A 212 -4.08 -11.32 0.32
CA ASP A 212 -4.98 -11.38 1.49
C ASP A 212 -5.18 -12.79 2.04
N VAL A 213 -5.10 -13.81 1.17
CA VAL A 213 -5.18 -15.24 1.55
C VAL A 213 -4.02 -15.66 2.47
N GLY A 214 -2.85 -15.03 2.29
CA GLY A 214 -1.66 -15.29 3.09
C GLY A 214 -1.61 -14.54 4.42
N GLN A 215 -2.58 -13.66 4.68
CA GLN A 215 -2.68 -12.86 5.89
C GLN A 215 -3.78 -13.37 6.82
N GLU A 216 -3.51 -13.32 8.12
CA GLU A 216 -4.51 -13.59 9.16
C GLU A 216 -5.64 -12.57 9.06
N ALA A 217 -6.87 -12.97 9.40
CA ALA A 217 -8.04 -12.12 9.20
C ALA A 217 -7.90 -10.74 9.86
N GLU A 218 -7.38 -10.69 11.08
CA GLU A 218 -7.14 -9.46 11.85
C GLU A 218 -6.03 -8.56 11.27
N SER A 219 -5.18 -9.13 10.41
CA SER A 219 -4.07 -8.41 9.77
C SER A 219 -4.40 -7.95 8.35
N ARG A 220 -5.59 -8.26 7.82
CA ARG A 220 -6.03 -7.79 6.50
C ARG A 220 -6.37 -6.32 6.60
N LEU A 221 -5.77 -5.52 5.73
CA LEU A 221 -5.89 -4.07 5.77
C LEU A 221 -6.52 -3.58 4.47
N ALA A 222 -7.60 -2.82 4.58
CA ALA A 222 -8.19 -2.07 3.46
C ALA A 222 -8.25 -0.59 3.83
N HIS A 223 -7.88 0.27 2.88
CA HIS A 223 -7.86 1.71 3.08
C HIS A 223 -9.24 2.32 2.78
N GLU A 224 -9.66 3.29 3.60
CA GLU A 224 -10.87 4.07 3.36
C GLU A 224 -10.56 5.45 2.79
N ARG A 225 -11.52 6.00 2.04
CA ARG A 225 -11.50 7.43 1.69
C ARG A 225 -12.00 8.23 2.87
N PHE A 226 -11.40 9.40 3.08
CA PHE A 226 -11.85 10.31 4.12
C PHE A 226 -13.17 10.98 3.73
N GLU A 227 -14.00 11.29 4.72
CA GLU A 227 -15.12 12.20 4.52
C GLU A 227 -14.59 13.59 4.14
N LYS A 228 -15.36 14.35 3.34
CA LYS A 228 -14.97 15.71 2.91
C LYS A 228 -14.67 16.68 4.06
N THR A 229 -15.13 16.37 5.26
CA THR A 229 -14.96 17.15 6.49
C THR A 229 -13.70 16.78 7.28
N HIS A 230 -12.95 15.75 6.86
CA HIS A 230 -11.71 15.37 7.54
C HIS A 230 -10.61 16.39 7.23
N GLY A 231 -9.99 16.94 8.28
CA GLY A 231 -8.91 17.93 8.14
C GLY A 231 -7.62 17.30 7.62
N GLU A 232 -6.92 18.02 6.75
CA GLU A 232 -5.56 17.69 6.32
C GLU A 232 -4.57 18.26 7.34
N SER A 233 -3.70 17.45 7.96
CA SER A 233 -2.68 17.99 8.86
C SER A 233 -1.28 17.43 8.62
N ILE A 234 -0.23 18.26 8.76
CA ILE A 234 1.17 17.84 8.67
C ILE A 234 1.58 17.15 9.97
N HIS A 235 1.28 15.87 10.09
CA HIS A 235 1.73 15.08 11.22
C HIS A 235 3.17 14.57 11.02
N ALA A 236 4.16 15.37 11.40
CA ALA A 236 5.55 14.90 11.41
C ALA A 236 5.70 13.70 12.37
N THR A 237 6.20 12.57 11.87
CA THR A 237 6.50 11.27 12.54
C THR A 237 5.41 10.16 12.52
N TRP A 238 5.88 8.94 12.79
CA TRP A 238 5.19 7.64 12.70
C TRP A 238 3.94 7.63 13.59
N GLY A 239 2.77 7.87 12.99
CA GLY A 239 1.51 7.94 13.73
C GLY A 239 0.45 8.82 13.07
N ALA A 240 0.83 9.60 12.06
CA ALA A 240 -0.08 10.30 11.16
C ALA A 240 -0.99 9.29 10.45
N TYR A 241 -2.30 9.40 10.65
CA TYR A 241 -3.28 8.46 10.12
C TYR A 241 -3.21 8.41 8.59
N TYR A 242 -2.56 7.36 8.08
CA TYR A 242 -2.90 6.77 6.79
C TYR A 242 -4.43 6.69 6.70
N SER A 243 -4.99 6.78 5.48
CA SER A 243 -6.40 6.50 5.21
C SER A 243 -6.92 5.43 6.18
N PRO A 244 -8.09 5.62 6.82
CA PRO A 244 -8.54 4.76 7.89
C PRO A 244 -8.42 3.32 7.42
N VAL A 245 -7.61 2.54 8.14
CA VAL A 245 -7.40 1.15 7.79
C VAL A 245 -8.37 0.32 8.61
N ARG A 246 -9.26 -0.40 7.95
CA ARG A 246 -10.14 -1.35 8.64
C ARG A 246 -9.51 -2.73 8.62
N ALA A 247 -9.35 -3.30 9.81
CA ALA A 247 -8.97 -4.70 10.01
C ALA A 247 -10.05 -5.69 9.57
N ASP A 248 -11.27 -5.19 9.29
CA ASP A 248 -12.42 -6.02 8.96
C ASP A 248 -13.19 -5.49 7.74
N LEU A 249 -13.35 -6.38 6.75
CA LEU A 249 -14.44 -6.42 5.79
C LEU A 249 -14.86 -5.08 5.14
N GLY A 250 -13.99 -4.50 4.30
CA GLY A 250 -14.54 -3.94 3.06
C GLY A 250 -15.39 -5.02 2.35
N ALA A 251 -16.35 -4.63 1.51
CA ALA A 251 -17.06 -5.61 0.67
C ALA A 251 -16.00 -6.39 -0.11
N ARG A 252 -15.77 -7.65 0.31
CA ARG A 252 -14.70 -8.48 -0.25
C ARG A 252 -14.87 -8.45 -1.76
N LEU A 253 -13.78 -8.27 -2.51
CA LEU A 253 -13.85 -8.04 -3.96
C LEU A 253 -14.82 -8.99 -4.67
N TYR A 254 -14.79 -10.28 -4.28
CA TYR A 254 -15.61 -11.35 -4.83
C TYR A 254 -17.08 -11.37 -4.40
N LEU A 255 -17.47 -10.51 -3.46
CA LEU A 255 -18.86 -10.30 -3.02
C LEU A 255 -19.47 -9.02 -3.62
N ALA A 256 -18.71 -8.23 -4.38
CA ALA A 256 -19.21 -7.00 -5.00
C ALA A 256 -20.12 -7.30 -6.21
N ASP A 257 -21.20 -6.53 -6.38
CA ASP A 257 -22.24 -6.74 -7.42
C ASP A 257 -21.71 -6.75 -8.87
N GLY A 258 -20.50 -6.24 -9.12
CA GLY A 258 -19.84 -6.23 -10.43
C GLY A 258 -18.69 -7.24 -10.62
N PHE A 259 -18.45 -8.12 -9.64
CA PHE A 259 -17.30 -9.03 -9.67
C PHE A 259 -17.33 -9.98 -10.86
N ALA A 260 -18.44 -10.70 -11.04
CA ALA A 260 -18.58 -11.70 -12.10
C ALA A 260 -18.45 -11.10 -13.50
N GLU A 261 -19.01 -9.91 -13.71
CA GLU A 261 -18.90 -9.22 -14.99
C GLU A 261 -17.45 -8.79 -15.27
N SER A 262 -16.79 -8.18 -14.28
CA SER A 262 -15.40 -7.73 -14.40
C SER A 262 -14.44 -8.90 -14.63
N LEU A 263 -14.66 -10.01 -13.91
CA LEU A 263 -13.88 -11.23 -14.07
C LEU A 263 -14.03 -11.82 -15.48
N ARG A 264 -15.24 -11.87 -16.04
CA ARG A 264 -15.47 -12.39 -17.40
C ARG A 264 -14.83 -11.54 -18.49
N LYS A 265 -14.68 -10.23 -18.28
CA LYS A 265 -14.02 -9.32 -19.24
C LYS A 265 -12.53 -9.63 -19.43
N ASP A 266 -11.93 -10.39 -18.50
CA ASP A 266 -10.51 -10.73 -18.51
C ASP A 266 -10.20 -12.02 -17.72
N ALA A 267 -10.95 -13.07 -18.02
CA ALA A 267 -10.93 -14.33 -17.26
C ALA A 267 -9.54 -14.97 -17.19
N PHE A 268 -8.80 -14.96 -18.31
CA PHE A 268 -7.49 -15.59 -18.39
C PHE A 268 -6.46 -14.94 -17.46
N ARG A 269 -6.28 -13.61 -17.55
CA ARG A 269 -5.30 -12.90 -16.72
C ARG A 269 -5.67 -12.98 -15.23
N CYS A 270 -6.94 -12.78 -14.88
CA CYS A 270 -7.39 -12.88 -13.50
C CYS A 270 -7.20 -14.29 -12.91
N THR A 271 -7.48 -15.33 -13.69
CA THR A 271 -7.27 -16.73 -13.26
C THR A 271 -5.79 -17.01 -13.02
N LYS A 272 -4.93 -16.58 -13.93
CA LYS A 272 -3.48 -16.76 -13.81
C LYS A 272 -2.91 -15.97 -12.62
N GLU A 273 -3.45 -14.79 -12.35
CA GLU A 273 -3.00 -13.94 -11.24
C GLU A 273 -3.35 -14.55 -9.88
N PHE A 274 -4.60 -15.01 -9.71
CA PHE A 274 -5.04 -15.57 -8.42
C PHE A 274 -4.59 -17.02 -8.21
N PHE A 275 -4.76 -17.87 -9.23
CA PHE A 275 -4.48 -19.31 -9.16
C PHE A 275 -3.13 -19.68 -9.75
N GLY A 276 -2.29 -18.71 -10.08
CA GLY A 276 -0.96 -18.98 -10.64
C GLY A 276 -0.04 -19.66 -9.64
N PRO A 277 0.97 -20.42 -10.12
CA PRO A 277 1.96 -21.02 -9.25
C PRO A 277 2.77 -19.94 -8.53
N THR A 278 2.82 -19.99 -7.20
CA THR A 278 3.63 -19.06 -6.39
C THR A 278 4.63 -19.86 -5.56
N LEU A 279 5.90 -19.48 -5.63
CA LEU A 279 6.93 -20.02 -4.74
C LEU A 279 6.67 -19.51 -3.32
N GLY A 280 6.53 -20.43 -2.37
CA GLY A 280 6.30 -20.07 -0.97
C GLY A 280 4.89 -19.56 -0.67
N LEU A 281 3.88 -20.06 -1.39
CA LEU A 281 2.47 -19.79 -1.04
C LEU A 281 2.24 -20.05 0.45
N ARG A 282 1.80 -19.01 1.15
CA ARG A 282 1.39 -19.08 2.54
C ARG A 282 -0.13 -18.94 2.58
N VAL A 283 -0.79 -19.83 3.30
CA VAL A 283 -2.21 -19.72 3.61
C VAL A 283 -2.33 -19.50 5.11
N ALA A 284 -3.04 -18.45 5.52
CA ALA A 284 -3.17 -18.08 6.92
C ALA A 284 -4.17 -19.01 7.64
N GLY A 285 -3.71 -20.19 8.03
CA GLY A 285 -4.48 -21.15 8.82
C GLY A 285 -5.87 -21.46 8.25
N VAL A 286 -6.84 -21.67 9.14
CA VAL A 286 -8.22 -22.02 8.79
C VAL A 286 -8.95 -20.86 8.09
N ASP A 287 -8.71 -19.63 8.51
CA ASP A 287 -9.36 -18.45 7.93
C ASP A 287 -8.92 -18.19 6.49
N GLY A 288 -7.64 -18.42 6.17
CA GLY A 288 -7.12 -18.40 4.82
C GLY A 288 -7.79 -19.47 3.95
N LEU A 289 -7.94 -20.70 4.45
CA LEU A 289 -8.62 -21.79 3.74
C LEU A 289 -10.07 -21.47 3.40
N ASN A 290 -10.85 -21.00 4.40
CA ASN A 290 -12.24 -20.59 4.19
C ASN A 290 -12.34 -19.45 3.18
N HIS A 291 -11.37 -18.54 3.18
CA HIS A 291 -11.30 -17.45 2.21
C HIS A 291 -11.05 -17.97 0.79
N ILE A 292 -10.12 -18.91 0.61
CA ILE A 292 -9.84 -19.54 -0.69
C ILE A 292 -11.06 -20.28 -1.23
N ILE A 293 -11.78 -21.01 -0.36
CA ILE A 293 -13.02 -21.70 -0.74
C ILE A 293 -14.04 -20.69 -1.29
N ALA A 294 -14.28 -19.60 -0.55
CA ALA A 294 -15.22 -18.57 -0.96
C ALA A 294 -14.83 -17.88 -2.28
N ILE A 295 -13.54 -17.57 -2.46
CA ILE A 295 -13.05 -16.96 -3.70
C ILE A 295 -13.19 -17.94 -4.87
N THR A 296 -12.79 -19.20 -4.67
CA THR A 296 -12.90 -20.24 -5.69
C THR A 296 -14.34 -20.43 -6.13
N GLN A 297 -15.26 -20.47 -5.17
CA GLN A 297 -16.69 -20.56 -5.45
C GLN A 297 -17.17 -19.35 -6.27
N ALA A 298 -16.76 -18.13 -5.91
CA ALA A 298 -17.12 -16.92 -6.65
C ALA A 298 -16.58 -16.92 -8.10
N PHE A 299 -15.37 -17.42 -8.34
CA PHE A 299 -14.84 -17.61 -9.71
C PHE A 299 -15.69 -18.60 -10.52
N ILE A 300 -16.10 -19.71 -9.90
CA ILE A 300 -16.95 -20.72 -10.54
C ILE A 300 -18.35 -20.18 -10.83
N GLU A 301 -18.97 -19.50 -9.87
CA GLU A 301 -20.29 -18.86 -10.01
C GLU A 301 -20.29 -17.74 -11.06
N SER A 302 -19.14 -17.10 -11.27
CA SER A 302 -18.96 -16.12 -12.35
C SER A 302 -18.97 -16.75 -13.75
N GLY A 303 -18.97 -18.09 -13.85
CA GLY A 303 -19.04 -18.85 -15.09
C GLY A 303 -17.72 -19.47 -15.54
N LEU A 304 -16.66 -19.42 -14.73
CA LEU A 304 -15.40 -20.08 -15.04
C LEU A 304 -15.48 -21.56 -14.69
N SER A 305 -15.17 -22.43 -15.67
CA SER A 305 -15.17 -23.86 -15.38
C SER A 305 -13.97 -24.23 -14.48
N PRO A 306 -14.12 -25.19 -13.57
CA PRO A 306 -12.99 -25.66 -12.75
C PRO A 306 -11.80 -26.13 -13.60
N GLY A 307 -12.06 -26.74 -14.77
CA GLY A 307 -11.03 -27.15 -15.72
C GLY A 307 -10.25 -25.96 -16.31
N PHE A 308 -10.92 -24.83 -16.58
CA PHE A 308 -10.26 -23.58 -16.99
C PHE A 308 -9.30 -23.09 -15.91
N ILE A 309 -9.78 -23.02 -14.66
CA ILE A 309 -8.99 -22.56 -13.52
C ILE A 309 -7.76 -23.46 -13.29
N LEU A 310 -7.94 -24.78 -13.35
CA LEU A 310 -6.83 -25.73 -13.19
C LEU A 310 -5.80 -25.65 -14.33
N THR A 311 -6.25 -25.43 -15.56
CA THR A 311 -5.36 -25.36 -16.74
C THR A 311 -4.50 -24.10 -16.71
N TYR A 312 -5.11 -22.93 -16.54
CA TYR A 312 -4.42 -21.65 -16.68
C TYR A 312 -3.87 -21.11 -15.36
N GLY A 313 -4.50 -21.46 -14.24
CA GLY A 313 -4.00 -21.19 -12.89
C GLY A 313 -2.94 -22.20 -12.49
N MET A 314 -3.37 -23.36 -11.95
CA MET A 314 -2.46 -24.38 -11.39
C MET A 314 -1.43 -24.88 -12.42
N GLY A 315 -1.85 -25.11 -13.66
CA GLY A 315 -1.01 -25.59 -14.74
C GLY A 315 -0.08 -24.53 -15.34
N GLY A 316 -0.44 -23.25 -15.23
CA GLY A 316 0.29 -22.14 -15.84
C GLY A 316 0.31 -22.16 -17.37
N ALA A 317 -0.69 -22.78 -18.02
CA ALA A 317 -0.76 -22.85 -19.48
C ALA A 317 -0.92 -21.45 -20.12
N ALA A 318 -0.47 -21.30 -21.36
CA ALA A 318 -0.64 -20.06 -22.13
C ALA A 318 -2.09 -19.90 -22.61
N GLU A 319 -2.52 -18.66 -22.86
CA GLU A 319 -3.86 -18.35 -23.36
C GLU A 319 -4.16 -19.12 -24.66
N GLY A 320 -5.36 -19.68 -24.77
CA GLY A 320 -5.76 -20.49 -25.92
C GLY A 320 -5.25 -21.94 -25.92
N SER A 321 -4.41 -22.34 -24.95
CA SER A 321 -4.01 -23.75 -24.80
C SER A 321 -5.24 -24.63 -24.52
N PRO A 322 -5.27 -25.90 -24.99
CA PRO A 322 -6.36 -26.80 -24.65
C PRO A 322 -6.43 -27.06 -23.15
N LEU A 323 -7.66 -27.28 -22.66
CA LEU A 323 -7.88 -27.64 -21.26
C LEU A 323 -7.15 -28.94 -20.92
N TYR A 324 -6.61 -28.99 -19.71
CA TYR A 324 -5.96 -30.19 -19.19
C TYR A 324 -6.96 -31.35 -19.11
N SER A 325 -6.48 -32.52 -19.52
CA SER A 325 -7.14 -33.79 -19.24
C SER A 325 -7.09 -34.12 -17.74
N ILE A 326 -7.98 -35.00 -17.28
CA ILE A 326 -8.01 -35.50 -15.88
C ILE A 326 -6.63 -35.99 -15.44
N GLY A 327 -5.96 -36.78 -16.30
CA GLY A 327 -4.62 -37.29 -16.01
C GLY A 327 -3.59 -36.18 -15.81
N GLN A 328 -3.61 -35.13 -16.64
CA GLN A 328 -2.71 -33.99 -16.48
C GLN A 328 -3.00 -33.19 -15.20
N VAL A 329 -4.27 -33.03 -14.83
CA VAL A 329 -4.66 -32.39 -13.56
C VAL A 329 -4.13 -33.20 -12.38
N LEU A 330 -4.34 -34.52 -12.37
CA LEU A 330 -3.89 -35.41 -11.31
C LEU A 330 -2.36 -35.47 -11.20
N ASP A 331 -1.67 -35.54 -12.34
CA ASP A 331 -0.21 -35.50 -12.39
C ASP A 331 0.33 -34.17 -11.80
N LYS A 332 -0.34 -33.05 -12.08
CA LYS A 332 0.01 -31.75 -11.48
C LYS A 332 -0.31 -31.68 -10.00
N LEU A 333 -1.44 -32.22 -9.58
CA LEU A 333 -1.85 -32.28 -8.17
C LEU A 333 -0.81 -33.03 -7.32
N GLY A 334 -0.30 -34.16 -7.83
CA GLY A 334 0.76 -34.94 -7.17
C GLY A 334 2.10 -34.19 -7.04
N GLN A 335 2.36 -33.19 -7.88
CA GLN A 335 3.58 -32.36 -7.79
C GLN A 335 3.48 -31.23 -6.75
N LEU A 336 2.29 -31.00 -6.17
CA LEU A 336 2.09 -29.92 -5.22
C LEU A 336 2.56 -30.32 -3.81
N LYS A 337 3.17 -29.35 -3.13
CA LYS A 337 3.44 -29.41 -1.68
C LYS A 337 2.16 -29.11 -0.89
N ASP A 338 2.12 -29.51 0.37
CA ASP A 338 0.94 -29.44 1.25
C ASP A 338 0.19 -28.09 1.20
N ALA A 339 0.88 -26.96 1.41
CA ALA A 339 0.24 -25.64 1.37
C ALA A 339 -0.38 -25.28 0.01
N ASN A 340 0.22 -25.74 -1.09
CA ASN A 340 -0.37 -25.58 -2.43
C ASN A 340 -1.53 -26.55 -2.64
N LEU A 341 -1.41 -27.78 -2.13
CA LEU A 341 -2.47 -28.79 -2.23
C LEU A 341 -3.76 -28.29 -1.57
N ASP A 342 -3.66 -27.71 -0.37
CA ASP A 342 -4.81 -27.12 0.33
C ASP A 342 -5.41 -25.95 -0.46
N PHE A 343 -4.57 -25.10 -1.06
CA PHE A 343 -5.02 -23.98 -1.88
C PHE A 343 -5.83 -24.42 -3.11
N TYR A 344 -5.38 -25.47 -3.83
CA TYR A 344 -6.07 -25.94 -5.04
C TYR A 344 -7.18 -26.98 -4.75
N THR A 345 -7.29 -27.48 -3.52
CA THR A 345 -8.30 -28.47 -3.13
C THR A 345 -9.73 -28.07 -3.52
N PRO A 346 -10.21 -26.84 -3.25
CA PRO A 346 -11.59 -26.47 -3.55
C PRO A 346 -11.92 -26.54 -5.05
N VAL A 347 -10.99 -26.08 -5.91
CA VAL A 347 -11.20 -26.13 -7.37
C VAL A 347 -11.07 -27.56 -7.91
N CYS A 348 -10.13 -28.35 -7.38
CA CYS A 348 -10.00 -29.76 -7.73
C CYS A 348 -11.26 -30.55 -7.36
N GLN A 349 -11.82 -30.35 -6.16
CA GLN A 349 -13.08 -30.98 -5.76
C GLN A 349 -14.23 -30.58 -6.69
N ALA A 350 -14.34 -29.31 -7.06
CA ALA A 350 -15.34 -28.82 -8.00
C ALA A 350 -15.17 -29.42 -9.41
N TYR A 351 -13.94 -29.67 -9.85
CA TYR A 351 -13.64 -30.34 -11.13
C TYR A 351 -13.94 -31.84 -11.09
N PHE A 352 -13.60 -32.50 -9.98
CA PHE A 352 -13.71 -33.94 -9.86
C PHE A 352 -15.12 -34.45 -9.54
N LYS A 353 -16.04 -33.58 -9.12
CA LYS A 353 -17.43 -33.94 -8.79
C LYS A 353 -18.16 -34.68 -9.91
N ASP A 354 -17.76 -34.43 -11.17
CA ASP A 354 -18.41 -34.98 -12.36
C ASP A 354 -17.81 -36.34 -12.79
N PHE A 355 -16.81 -36.86 -12.06
CA PHE A 355 -16.15 -38.13 -12.36
C PHE A 355 -16.34 -39.13 -11.22
N ASP A 356 -16.56 -40.40 -11.58
CA ASP A 356 -16.61 -41.46 -10.58
C ASP A 356 -15.21 -41.83 -10.04
N LYS A 357 -15.17 -42.46 -8.87
CA LYS A 357 -13.92 -42.85 -8.19
C LYS A 357 -13.06 -43.78 -9.04
N LYS A 358 -13.68 -44.64 -9.85
CA LYS A 358 -12.97 -45.60 -10.69
C LYS A 358 -12.20 -44.87 -11.79
N THR A 359 -12.86 -43.92 -12.45
CA THR A 359 -12.30 -43.07 -13.50
C THR A 359 -11.13 -42.27 -12.96
N LEU A 360 -11.28 -41.62 -11.80
CA LEU A 360 -10.19 -40.87 -11.16
C LEU A 360 -9.00 -41.79 -10.81
N SER A 361 -9.27 -42.97 -10.25
CA SER A 361 -8.23 -43.95 -9.89
C SER A 361 -7.53 -44.54 -11.11
N GLU A 362 -8.18 -44.63 -12.27
CA GLU A 362 -7.57 -45.09 -13.53
C GLU A 362 -6.64 -44.05 -14.15
N HIS A 363 -6.88 -42.77 -13.87
CA HIS A 363 -6.06 -41.66 -14.37
C HIS A 363 -4.92 -41.26 -13.42
N CYS A 364 -4.86 -41.79 -12.20
CA CYS A 364 -3.72 -41.63 -11.30
C CYS A 364 -2.55 -42.50 -11.77
N ARG A 365 -1.49 -41.88 -12.33
CA ARG A 365 -0.34 -42.59 -12.93
C ARG A 365 0.83 -42.84 -11.97
N ASN A 366 0.86 -42.17 -10.83
CA ASN A 366 1.95 -42.26 -9.85
C ASN A 366 1.40 -42.20 -8.42
N ASP A 367 2.24 -42.61 -7.46
CA ASP A 367 1.87 -42.67 -6.05
C ASP A 367 1.56 -41.28 -5.48
N ASP A 368 2.24 -40.23 -5.96
CA ASP A 368 2.04 -38.85 -5.47
C ASP A 368 0.65 -38.32 -5.83
N ALA A 369 0.15 -38.62 -7.03
CA ALA A 369 -1.21 -38.29 -7.47
C ALA A 369 -2.26 -39.05 -6.63
N CYS A 370 -2.03 -40.34 -6.37
CA CYS A 370 -2.88 -41.14 -5.48
C CYS A 370 -2.92 -40.55 -4.06
N LEU A 371 -1.76 -40.16 -3.52
CA LEU A 371 -1.64 -39.56 -2.20
C LEU A 371 -2.33 -38.19 -2.12
N ALA A 372 -2.15 -37.34 -3.12
CA ALA A 372 -2.77 -36.02 -3.16
C ALA A 372 -4.30 -36.13 -3.25
N LEU A 373 -4.80 -37.04 -4.10
CA LEU A 373 -6.23 -37.32 -4.22
C LEU A 373 -6.81 -37.90 -2.93
N TYR A 374 -6.06 -38.76 -2.23
CA TYR A 374 -6.41 -39.24 -0.90
C TYR A 374 -6.51 -38.10 0.11
N ARG A 375 -5.48 -37.24 0.22
CA ARG A 375 -5.45 -36.13 1.19
C ARG A 375 -6.62 -35.16 1.00
N MET A 376 -6.99 -34.91 -0.25
CA MET A 376 -8.07 -34.01 -0.62
C MET A 376 -9.49 -34.59 -0.38
N THR A 377 -9.67 -35.90 -0.56
CA THR A 377 -11.00 -36.56 -0.47
C THR A 377 -11.21 -37.35 0.83
N ARG A 378 -10.11 -37.68 1.53
CA ARG A 378 -10.03 -38.64 2.63
C ARG A 378 -10.57 -40.04 2.29
N ASP A 379 -10.62 -40.38 1.00
CA ASP A 379 -11.09 -41.67 0.53
C ASP A 379 -9.93 -42.65 0.31
N LYS A 380 -9.82 -43.63 1.21
CA LYS A 380 -8.77 -44.66 1.20
C LYS A 380 -8.75 -45.53 -0.06
N THR A 381 -9.81 -45.55 -0.87
CA THR A 381 -9.82 -46.30 -2.13
C THR A 381 -8.74 -45.81 -3.11
N PHE A 382 -8.39 -44.53 -3.08
CA PHE A 382 -7.34 -43.98 -3.94
C PHE A 382 -5.94 -44.46 -3.55
N LEU A 383 -5.74 -44.86 -2.29
CA LEU A 383 -4.48 -45.45 -1.83
C LEU A 383 -4.31 -46.91 -2.26
N SER A 384 -5.37 -47.59 -2.70
CA SER A 384 -5.31 -49.02 -3.07
C SER A 384 -4.34 -49.32 -4.22
N LYS A 385 -4.12 -48.35 -5.11
CA LYS A 385 -3.18 -48.44 -6.24
C LYS A 385 -1.78 -47.90 -5.93
N ALA A 386 -1.58 -47.28 -4.77
CA ALA A 386 -0.30 -46.70 -4.39
C ALA A 386 0.68 -47.76 -3.84
N GLY A 387 1.98 -47.51 -4.01
CA GLY A 387 3.05 -48.27 -3.39
C GLY A 387 2.89 -48.39 -1.86
N SER A 388 3.43 -49.46 -1.28
CA SER A 388 3.32 -49.72 0.18
C SER A 388 3.82 -48.56 1.02
N ARG A 389 4.96 -47.96 0.63
CA ARG A 389 5.56 -46.82 1.33
C ARG A 389 4.60 -45.63 1.45
N VAL A 390 3.94 -45.25 0.35
CA VAL A 390 3.01 -44.12 0.33
C VAL A 390 1.74 -44.41 1.13
N ARG A 391 1.27 -45.66 1.11
CA ARG A 391 0.18 -46.09 1.98
C ARG A 391 0.54 -45.98 3.46
N ASP A 392 1.73 -46.44 3.82
CA ASP A 392 2.21 -46.39 5.21
C ASP A 392 2.42 -44.95 5.66
N GLU A 393 3.01 -44.08 4.83
CA GLU A 393 3.18 -42.65 5.10
C GLU A 393 1.83 -41.93 5.27
N ALA A 394 0.85 -42.21 4.40
CA ALA A 394 -0.49 -41.62 4.50
C ALA A 394 -1.20 -42.02 5.80
N LEU A 395 -1.17 -43.32 6.13
CA LEU A 395 -1.82 -43.86 7.32
C LEU A 395 -1.11 -43.43 8.61
N ALA A 396 0.22 -43.33 8.60
CA ALA A 396 0.99 -42.78 9.71
C ALA A 396 0.62 -41.32 9.98
N SER A 397 0.53 -40.51 8.92
CA SER A 397 0.12 -39.10 9.02
C SER A 397 -1.30 -38.95 9.60
N ASP A 398 -2.26 -39.78 9.20
CA ASP A 398 -3.62 -39.74 9.78
C ASP A 398 -3.65 -40.14 11.26
N LEU A 399 -2.68 -40.94 11.71
CA LEU A 399 -2.51 -41.33 13.11
C LEU A 399 -1.67 -40.32 13.91
N GLY A 400 -1.14 -39.27 13.27
CA GLY A 400 -0.27 -38.27 13.88
C GLY A 400 1.11 -38.80 14.26
N LEU A 401 1.58 -39.85 13.56
CA LEU A 401 2.85 -40.56 13.81
C LEU A 401 4.03 -39.97 13.04
#